data_AF-A0A351SES3-F1
#
_entry.id   AF-A0A351SES3-F1
#
_cell.length_a   1.000
_cell.length_b   1.000
_cell.length_c   1.000
_cell.angle_alpha   90.00
_cell.angle_beta   90.00
_cell.angle_gamma   90.00
#
_symmetry.space_group_name_H-M   'P 1'
#
loop_
_entity.id
_entity.type
_entity.pdbx_description
1 polymer ?
#
loop_
_entity_poly.entity_id
_entity_poly.type
_entity_poly.pdbx_seq_one_letter_code
_entity_poly.pdbx_strand_id
1 'polypeptide(L)'
;MNKQRVKHTRRTFGPLLALSALVFSTLGVADVNLPSIGEPVDLVISPAEEKKLGQAFMAQARKELDIVYDAETNYFITSLGNRLLNASNHGSETFHFFTINDSRINAFAVPGGYIGINTG
;
A
#
# COMPACT_ATOMS: atom_id res chain seq x y z
N MET A 1 -7.26 6.78 -84.73
CA MET A 1 -6.39 7.96 -84.88
C MET A 1 -6.78 8.99 -83.82
N ASN A 2 -6.15 8.98 -82.65
CA ASN A 2 -6.05 10.17 -81.79
C ASN A 2 -4.90 9.95 -80.79
N LYS A 3 -3.77 10.59 -81.06
CA LYS A 3 -2.61 10.64 -80.16
C LYS A 3 -2.87 11.76 -79.15
N GLN A 4 -2.76 11.49 -77.85
CA GLN A 4 -2.48 12.56 -76.89
C GLN A 4 -1.36 12.13 -75.95
N ARG A 5 -0.36 13.00 -75.92
CA ARG A 5 0.96 12.85 -75.30
C ARG A 5 0.88 12.99 -73.78
N VAL A 6 1.65 12.13 -73.13
CA VAL A 6 2.60 12.40 -72.02
C VAL A 6 2.29 13.58 -71.09
N LYS A 7 2.09 13.28 -69.81
CA LYS A 7 2.69 14.03 -68.70
C LYS A 7 3.16 13.06 -67.62
N HIS A 8 4.48 12.87 -67.53
CA HIS A 8 5.12 12.27 -66.37
C HIS A 8 5.05 13.28 -65.21
N THR A 9 4.27 12.96 -64.18
CA THR A 9 4.31 13.68 -62.91
C THR A 9 5.00 12.80 -61.88
N ARG A 10 6.29 13.08 -61.65
CA ARG A 10 7.01 12.66 -60.44
C ARG A 10 6.44 13.43 -59.25
N ARG A 11 6.15 12.77 -58.13
CA ARG A 11 5.99 13.27 -56.73
C ARG A 11 5.25 12.18 -55.94
N THR A 12 5.53 11.78 -54.70
CA THR A 12 6.53 12.07 -53.67
C THR A 12 6.33 10.96 -52.61
N PHE A 13 7.40 10.55 -51.94
CA PHE A 13 7.43 9.59 -50.82
C PHE A 13 6.59 10.04 -49.61
N GLY A 14 5.84 9.11 -49.01
CA GLY A 14 5.40 9.10 -47.59
C GLY A 14 4.37 10.15 -47.14
N PRO A 15 3.43 9.82 -46.22
CA PRO A 15 3.74 9.09 -45.00
C PRO A 15 2.68 8.02 -44.66
N LEU A 16 3.01 6.74 -44.89
CA LEU A 16 2.19 5.60 -44.42
C LEU A 16 2.54 5.18 -42.98
N LEU A 17 3.34 5.98 -42.26
CA LEU A 17 3.94 5.63 -40.96
C LEU A 17 3.38 6.41 -39.76
N ALA A 18 2.43 7.33 -39.99
CA ALA A 18 1.86 8.14 -38.92
C ALA A 18 0.56 7.58 -38.31
N LEU A 19 0.04 6.45 -38.83
CA LEU A 19 -1.26 5.90 -38.40
C LEU A 19 -1.15 4.74 -37.39
N SER A 20 0.05 4.26 -37.04
CA SER A 20 0.20 3.16 -36.06
C SER A 20 0.39 3.62 -34.62
N ALA A 21 0.66 4.91 -34.37
CA ALA A 21 0.97 5.43 -33.04
C ALA A 21 -0.27 5.75 -32.17
N LEU A 22 -1.50 5.62 -32.70
CA LEU A 22 -2.71 6.02 -31.97
C LEU A 22 -3.39 4.87 -31.20
N VAL A 23 -2.86 3.65 -31.25
CA VAL A 23 -3.59 2.45 -30.76
C VAL A 23 -3.12 1.97 -29.37
N PHE A 24 -2.09 2.57 -28.76
CA PHE A 24 -1.46 2.00 -27.56
C PHE A 24 -1.87 2.59 -26.19
N SER A 25 -2.80 3.54 -26.13
CA SER A 25 -3.03 4.33 -24.90
C SER A 25 -4.27 3.97 -24.07
N THR A 26 -4.80 2.76 -24.16
CA THR A 26 -5.93 2.34 -23.30
C THR A 26 -5.64 1.04 -22.55
N LEU A 27 -4.53 0.99 -21.81
CA LEU A 27 -4.43 0.07 -20.67
C LEU A 27 -5.19 0.72 -19.51
N GLY A 28 -6.48 0.41 -19.41
CA GLY A 28 -7.30 0.78 -18.26
C GLY A 28 -6.72 0.11 -17.01
N VAL A 29 -6.28 0.92 -16.06
CA VAL A 29 -6.01 0.47 -14.70
C VAL A 29 -7.35 0.00 -14.16
N ALA A 30 -7.49 -1.30 -13.91
CA ALA A 30 -8.65 -1.81 -13.18
C ALA A 30 -8.63 -1.16 -11.80
N ASP A 31 -9.58 -0.28 -11.54
CA ASP A 31 -9.85 0.25 -10.22
C ASP A 31 -10.32 -0.93 -9.36
N VAL A 32 -9.37 -1.54 -8.65
CA VAL A 32 -9.66 -2.63 -7.73
C VAL A 32 -10.41 -2.00 -6.57
N ASN A 33 -11.73 -1.95 -6.68
CA ASN A 33 -12.65 -1.62 -5.60
C ASN A 33 -12.56 -2.74 -4.55
N LEU A 34 -11.47 -2.73 -3.78
CA LEU A 34 -11.31 -3.58 -2.62
C LEU A 34 -12.41 -3.19 -1.63
N PRO A 35 -13.21 -4.16 -1.15
CA PRO A 35 -14.06 -3.91 -0.01
C PRO A 35 -13.23 -3.31 1.13
N SER A 36 -13.73 -2.26 1.79
CA SER A 36 -13.04 -1.72 2.95
C SER A 36 -13.12 -2.72 4.10
N ILE A 37 -12.09 -3.54 4.25
CA ILE A 37 -11.94 -4.48 5.36
C ILE A 37 -11.41 -3.66 6.55
N GLY A 38 -12.30 -2.91 7.20
CA GLY A 38 -11.92 -2.03 8.33
C GLY A 38 -13.02 -1.08 8.84
N GLU A 39 -14.05 -0.81 8.05
CA GLU A 39 -15.04 0.24 8.33
C GLU A 39 -16.35 -0.24 9.01
N PRO A 40 -16.32 -0.88 10.20
CA PRO A 40 -17.48 -0.74 11.09
C PRO A 40 -17.13 -0.43 12.56
N VAL A 41 -15.88 -0.09 12.88
CA VAL A 41 -15.47 0.33 14.25
C VAL A 41 -15.40 1.84 14.44
N ASP A 42 -15.24 2.61 13.36
CA ASP A 42 -15.18 4.09 13.39
C ASP A 42 -16.48 4.76 13.89
N LEU A 43 -17.56 3.99 14.04
CA LEU A 43 -18.85 4.49 14.54
C LEU A 43 -18.99 4.39 16.08
N VAL A 44 -18.06 3.77 16.80
CA VAL A 44 -18.26 3.44 18.23
C VAL A 44 -17.25 4.10 19.18
N ILE A 45 -16.02 4.40 18.75
CA ILE A 45 -14.94 4.90 19.64
C ILE A 45 -14.26 6.12 19.01
N SER A 46 -14.03 7.19 19.78
CA SER A 46 -13.32 8.38 19.27
C SER A 46 -11.80 8.14 19.17
N PRO A 47 -11.06 8.85 18.28
CA PRO A 47 -9.60 8.69 18.17
C PRO A 47 -8.84 8.95 19.49
N ALA A 48 -9.36 9.85 20.33
CA ALA A 48 -8.77 10.13 21.64
C ALA A 48 -8.96 8.96 22.62
N GLU A 49 -10.14 8.32 22.60
CA GLU A 49 -10.40 7.12 23.39
C GLU A 49 -9.59 5.92 22.91
N GLU A 50 -9.47 5.77 21.58
CA GLU A 50 -8.67 4.72 20.97
C GLU A 50 -7.20 4.79 21.43
N LYS A 51 -6.61 6.00 21.35
CA LYS A 51 -5.26 6.26 21.86
C LYS A 51 -5.12 5.95 23.35
N LYS A 52 -6.11 6.36 24.17
CA LYS A 52 -6.11 6.10 25.61
C LYS A 52 -6.17 4.60 25.91
N LEU A 53 -7.00 3.85 25.17
CA LEU A 53 -7.15 2.42 25.34
C LEU A 53 -5.87 1.68 24.92
N GLY A 54 -5.23 2.08 23.83
CA GLY A 54 -3.94 1.55 23.41
C GLY A 54 -2.83 1.75 24.43
N GLN A 55 -2.73 2.96 24.98
CA GLN A 55 -1.77 3.27 26.04
C GLN A 55 -2.02 2.42 27.30
N ALA A 56 -3.28 2.25 27.70
CA ALA A 56 -3.65 1.40 28.83
C ALA A 56 -3.30 -0.08 28.56
N PHE A 57 -3.60 -0.58 27.35
CA PHE A 57 -3.21 -1.91 26.93
C PHE A 57 -1.69 -2.10 27.03
N MET A 58 -0.89 -1.20 26.46
CA MET A 58 0.56 -1.31 26.50
C MET A 58 1.15 -1.24 27.91
N ALA A 59 0.54 -0.46 28.80
CA ALA A 59 0.94 -0.42 30.20
C ALA A 59 0.73 -1.77 30.90
N GLN A 60 -0.30 -2.53 30.52
CA GLN A 60 -0.55 -3.87 31.03
C GLN A 60 0.30 -4.92 30.31
N ALA A 61 0.40 -4.86 28.99
CA ALA A 61 1.21 -5.76 28.17
C ALA A 61 2.67 -5.79 28.62
N ARG A 62 3.26 -4.64 28.97
CA ARG A 62 4.63 -4.56 29.51
C ARG A 62 4.82 -5.28 30.86
N LYS A 63 3.74 -5.56 31.59
CA LYS A 63 3.76 -6.30 32.86
C LYS A 63 3.50 -7.78 32.69
N GLU A 64 2.65 -8.14 31.71
CA GLU A 64 2.15 -9.51 31.54
C GLU A 64 2.84 -10.29 30.44
N LEU A 65 3.35 -9.62 29.40
CA LEU A 65 3.95 -10.26 28.23
C LEU A 65 5.48 -10.17 28.29
N ASP A 66 6.14 -11.20 27.76
CA ASP A 66 7.59 -11.22 27.57
C ASP A 66 7.96 -10.42 26.31
N ILE A 67 8.02 -9.09 26.45
CA ILE A 67 8.35 -8.18 25.34
C ILE A 67 9.84 -8.25 25.02
N VAL A 68 10.16 -8.44 23.74
CA VAL A 68 11.53 -8.44 23.24
C VAL A 68 12.04 -6.99 23.09
N TYR A 69 13.07 -6.65 23.86
CA TYR A 69 13.72 -5.33 23.84
C TYR A 69 14.99 -5.26 22.98
N ASP A 70 15.29 -6.32 22.24
CA ASP A 70 16.43 -6.36 21.32
C ASP A 70 16.34 -5.24 20.25
N ALA A 71 17.45 -4.50 20.09
CA ALA A 71 17.47 -3.31 19.25
C ALA A 71 17.40 -3.65 17.75
N GLU A 72 18.06 -4.74 17.33
CA GLU A 72 18.08 -5.17 15.94
C GLU A 72 16.70 -5.64 15.49
N THR A 73 16.06 -6.49 16.29
CA THR A 73 14.71 -7.00 16.06
C THR A 73 13.70 -5.85 15.98
N ASN A 74 13.72 -4.94 16.95
CA ASN A 74 12.80 -3.81 16.99
C ASN A 74 13.02 -2.85 15.82
N TYR A 75 14.27 -2.60 15.42
CA TYR A 75 14.58 -1.82 14.23
C TYR A 75 14.04 -2.49 12.97
N PHE A 76 14.29 -3.79 12.79
CA PHE A 76 13.85 -4.54 11.63
C PHE A 76 12.33 -4.49 11.48
N ILE A 77 11.58 -4.87 12.52
CA ILE A 77 10.12 -4.88 12.49
C ILE A 77 9.55 -3.48 12.27
N THR A 78 10.08 -2.46 12.94
CA THR A 78 9.63 -1.07 12.75
C THR A 78 9.90 -0.59 11.32
N SER A 79 11.09 -0.90 10.78
CA SER A 79 11.46 -0.52 9.41
C SER A 79 10.58 -1.21 8.36
N LEU A 80 10.25 -2.48 8.57
CA LEU A 80 9.35 -3.25 7.72
C LEU A 80 7.95 -2.66 7.78
N GLY A 81 7.42 -2.43 8.98
CA GLY A 81 6.12 -1.80 9.19
C GLY A 81 6.02 -0.45 8.49
N ASN A 82 7.00 0.43 8.67
CA ASN A 82 7.05 1.73 7.99
C ASN A 82 7.09 1.61 6.46
N ARG A 83 7.82 0.62 5.91
CA ARG A 83 7.82 0.37 4.46
C ARG A 83 6.45 -0.05 3.94
N LEU A 84 5.71 -0.86 4.71
CA LEU A 84 4.36 -1.28 4.35
C LEU A 84 3.37 -0.10 4.42
N LEU A 85 3.46 0.70 5.48
CA LEU A 85 2.61 1.88 5.67
C LEU A 85 2.80 2.91 4.55
N ASN A 86 4.05 3.17 4.14
CA ASN A 86 4.38 4.06 3.04
C ASN A 86 3.80 3.61 1.69
N ALA A 87 3.50 2.32 1.53
CA ALA A 87 2.87 1.77 0.35
C ALA A 87 1.34 1.67 0.48
N SER A 88 0.78 2.01 1.64
CA SER A 88 -0.64 1.94 1.93
C SER A 88 -1.32 3.30 1.77
N ASN A 89 -2.65 3.30 1.62
CA ASN A 89 -3.46 4.52 1.58
C ASN A 89 -3.80 5.07 2.98
N HIS A 90 -3.20 4.53 4.05
CA HIS A 90 -3.44 5.05 5.41
C HIS A 90 -2.75 6.41 5.58
N GLY A 91 -3.45 7.35 6.21
CA GLY A 91 -3.04 8.75 6.36
C GLY A 91 -1.97 8.97 7.44
N SER A 92 -2.10 10.07 8.18
CA SER A 92 -1.15 10.50 9.23
C SER A 92 -1.23 9.69 10.53
N GLU A 93 -1.69 8.44 10.49
CA GLU A 93 -1.81 7.59 11.67
C GLU A 93 -0.45 7.11 12.16
N THR A 94 -0.27 7.11 13.48
CA THR A 94 0.97 6.65 14.10
C THR A 94 0.82 5.19 14.51
N PHE A 95 1.70 4.33 13.99
CA PHE A 95 1.76 2.93 14.38
C PHE A 95 2.95 2.64 15.29
N HIS A 96 2.77 1.66 16.17
CA HIS A 96 3.74 1.25 17.18
C HIS A 96 3.91 -0.26 17.15
N PHE A 97 5.05 -0.73 16.68
CA PHE A 97 5.34 -2.16 16.61
C PHE A 97 6.08 -2.64 17.86
N PHE A 98 5.73 -3.83 18.36
CA PHE A 98 6.45 -4.49 19.44
C PHE A 98 6.44 -6.01 19.24
N THR A 99 7.48 -6.67 19.74
CA THR A 99 7.67 -8.10 19.57
C THR A 99 7.49 -8.81 20.90
N ILE A 100 6.83 -9.97 20.89
CA ILE A 100 6.56 -10.81 22.05
C ILE A 100 7.32 -12.13 21.85
N ASN A 101 8.05 -12.56 22.87
CA ASN A 101 8.72 -13.85 22.89
C ASN A 101 7.68 -14.95 23.16
N ASP A 102 7.12 -15.50 22.07
CA ASP A 102 6.09 -16.54 22.09
C ASP A 102 6.27 -17.40 20.83
N SER A 103 6.35 -18.72 21.01
CA SER A 103 6.56 -19.70 19.94
C SER A 103 5.30 -20.03 19.13
N ARG A 104 4.20 -19.32 19.39
CA ARG A 104 2.99 -19.41 18.58
C ARG A 104 3.07 -18.37 17.48
N ILE A 105 2.92 -18.80 16.23
CA ILE A 105 2.79 -17.90 15.07
C ILE A 105 1.50 -17.08 15.24
N ASN A 106 1.65 -15.81 15.56
CA ASN A 106 0.53 -14.87 15.72
C ASN A 106 1.00 -13.42 15.56
N ALA A 107 0.08 -12.56 15.14
CA ALA A 107 0.22 -11.12 15.18
C ALA A 107 -1.16 -10.48 15.36
N PHE A 108 -1.24 -9.37 16.07
CA PHE A 108 -2.50 -8.70 16.36
C PHE A 108 -2.30 -7.18 16.42
N ALA A 109 -3.38 -6.44 16.19
CA ALA A 109 -3.44 -5.00 16.37
C ALA A 109 -4.43 -4.65 17.47
N VAL A 110 -4.13 -3.62 18.23
CA VAL A 110 -5.02 -3.07 19.27
C VAL A 110 -5.24 -1.57 19.03
N PRO A 111 -6.30 -0.99 19.62
CA PRO A 111 -6.57 0.45 19.57
C PRO A 111 -5.33 1.33 19.77
N GLY A 112 -5.21 2.42 19.03
CA GLY A 112 -4.12 3.38 19.12
C GLY A 112 -2.91 3.01 18.27
N GLY A 113 -3.09 2.15 17.27
CA GLY A 113 -2.06 1.78 16.29
C GLY A 113 -0.96 0.85 16.84
N TYR A 114 -1.19 0.16 17.95
CA TYR A 114 -0.21 -0.77 18.51
C TYR A 114 -0.33 -2.15 17.84
N ILE A 115 0.78 -2.67 17.31
CA ILE A 115 0.84 -3.93 16.59
C ILE A 115 1.83 -4.85 17.31
N GLY A 116 1.33 -5.99 17.80
CA GLY A 116 2.09 -7.03 18.47
C GLY A 116 2.42 -8.18 17.53
N ILE A 117 3.68 -8.62 17.50
CA ILE A 117 4.16 -9.72 16.68
C ILE A 117 4.81 -10.77 17.59
N ASN A 118 4.42 -12.03 17.45
CA ASN A 118 5.10 -13.12 18.13
C ASN A 118 6.35 -13.56 17.35
N THR A 119 7.39 -13.96 18.06
CA THR A 119 8.63 -14.48 17.45
C THR A 119 8.41 -15.73 16.61
N GLY A 120 7.45 -16.58 16.99
CA GLY A 120 7.15 -17.85 16.32
C GLY A 120 8.07 -18.98 16.73
#